data_AF-A0A5C6U4V1-F1
#
_entry.id   AF-A0A5C6U4V1-F1
#
_cell.length_a   1.000
_cell.length_b   1.000
_cell.length_c   1.000
_cell.angle_alpha   90.00
_cell.angle_beta   90.00
_cell.angle_gamma   90.00
#
_symmetry.space_group_name_H-M   'P 1'
#
loop_
_entity.id
_entity.type
_entity.pdbx_description
1 polymer ?
#
loop_
_entity_poly.entity_id
_entity_poly.type
_entity_poly.pdbx_seq_one_letter_code
_entity_poly.pdbx_strand_id
1 'polypeptide(L)'
;MNSNTERPQSLLDRWADFIRDVARGYTFTIYDYENDLSIRDHLERMFVELNSDSVSALIQQRVEVLDDVYRRVTTFVESPPWKHSRDKSDLSWWWHRVPNKLVGDLAEDLKDL
;
A
#
# COMPACT_ATOMS: atom_id res chain seq x y z
N MET A 1 -13.26 20.73 10.56
CA MET A 1 -12.86 19.82 9.47
C MET A 1 -13.31 18.44 9.90
N ASN A 2 -14.21 17.82 9.15
CA ASN A 2 -14.79 16.53 9.53
C ASN A 2 -13.69 15.45 9.41
N SER A 3 -13.20 14.97 10.55
CA SER A 3 -12.42 13.74 10.63
C SER A 3 -13.30 12.60 10.15
N ASN A 4 -13.27 12.32 8.85
CA ASN A 4 -13.90 11.13 8.29
C ASN A 4 -13.00 9.96 8.69
N THR A 5 -13.08 9.54 9.95
CA THR A 5 -12.28 8.44 10.48
C THR A 5 -12.68 7.18 9.73
N GLU A 6 -11.91 6.81 8.72
CA GLU A 6 -12.11 5.56 7.99
C GLU A 6 -12.07 4.40 8.99
N ARG A 7 -13.04 3.50 8.91
CA ARG A 7 -13.11 2.36 9.83
C ARG A 7 -11.93 1.42 9.54
N PRO A 8 -11.27 0.85 10.56
CA PRO A 8 -10.12 -0.04 10.37
C PRO A 8 -10.36 -1.18 9.39
N GLN A 9 -11.56 -1.77 9.44
CA GLN A 9 -11.96 -2.85 8.53
C GLN A 9 -12.01 -2.37 7.07
N SER A 10 -12.46 -1.15 6.81
CA SER A 10 -12.51 -0.59 5.45
C SER A 10 -11.12 -0.40 4.86
N LEU A 11 -10.15 0.04 5.66
CA LEU A 11 -8.76 0.17 5.22
C LEU A 11 -8.14 -1.20 4.96
N LEU A 12 -8.43 -2.19 5.80
CA LEU A 12 -7.96 -3.55 5.62
C LEU A 12 -8.51 -4.18 4.33
N ASP A 13 -9.80 -4.00 4.05
CA ASP A 13 -10.44 -4.54 2.85
C ASP A 13 -9.84 -3.90 1.59
N ARG A 14 -9.65 -2.57 1.60
CA ARG A 14 -9.00 -1.84 0.50
C ARG A 14 -7.54 -2.29 0.29
N TRP A 15 -6.79 -2.51 1.37
CA TRP A 15 -5.42 -3.03 1.27
C TRP A 15 -5.40 -4.44 0.66
N ALA A 16 -6.32 -5.31 1.08
CA ALA A 16 -6.45 -6.65 0.54
C ALA A 16 -6.83 -6.65 -0.95
N ASP A 17 -7.73 -5.75 -1.36
CA ASP A 17 -8.13 -5.60 -2.75
C ASP A 17 -6.97 -5.09 -3.61
N PHE A 18 -6.26 -4.05 -3.17
CA PHE A 18 -5.06 -3.55 -3.83
C PHE A 18 -4.01 -4.65 -4.03
N ILE A 19 -3.66 -5.40 -2.98
CA ILE A 19 -2.69 -6.51 -3.11
C ILE A 19 -3.18 -7.56 -4.12
N ARG A 20 -4.49 -7.82 -4.18
CA ARG A 20 -5.07 -8.76 -5.14
C ARG A 20 -4.89 -8.28 -6.57
N ASP A 21 -5.04 -6.97 -6.79
CA ASP A 21 -4.84 -6.34 -8.10
C ASP A 21 -3.36 -6.34 -8.48
N VAL A 22 -2.47 -6.00 -7.55
CA VAL A 22 -1.00 -6.13 -7.73
C VAL A 22 -0.61 -7.55 -8.13
N ALA A 23 -1.13 -8.57 -7.41
CA ALA A 23 -0.85 -9.97 -7.69
C ALA A 23 -1.34 -10.42 -9.08
N ARG A 24 -2.46 -9.86 -9.55
CA ARG A 24 -3.06 -10.17 -10.86
C ARG A 24 -2.45 -9.34 -11.99
N GLY A 25 -1.70 -8.30 -11.66
CA GLY A 25 -1.21 -7.29 -12.58
C GLY A 25 -2.11 -6.06 -12.51
N TYR A 26 -1.64 -5.04 -11.80
CA TYR A 26 -2.34 -3.77 -11.61
C TYR A 26 -2.40 -3.01 -12.94
N THR A 27 -3.60 -2.66 -13.42
CA THR A 27 -3.81 -2.17 -14.79
C THR A 27 -3.95 -0.66 -14.92
N PHE A 28 -4.14 0.06 -13.81
CA PHE A 28 -4.33 1.51 -13.81
C PHE A 28 -3.00 2.25 -13.80
N THR A 29 -3.04 3.58 -13.71
CA THR A 29 -1.87 4.45 -13.84
C THR A 29 -0.96 4.39 -12.61
N ILE A 30 0.26 4.94 -12.72
CA ILE A 30 1.15 5.15 -11.58
C ILE A 30 0.53 6.05 -10.50
N TYR A 31 -0.31 7.02 -10.88
CA TYR A 31 -1.02 7.87 -9.91
C TYR A 31 -2.01 7.07 -9.08
N ASP A 32 -2.76 6.17 -9.73
CA ASP A 32 -3.72 5.30 -9.06
C ASP A 32 -2.98 4.31 -8.14
N TYR A 33 -1.86 3.75 -8.61
CA TYR A 33 -1.02 2.86 -7.82
C TYR A 33 -0.49 3.55 -6.55
N GLU A 34 0.06 4.76 -6.67
CA GLU A 34 0.55 5.54 -5.52
C GLU A 34 -0.60 5.89 -4.57
N ASN A 35 -1.81 6.18 -5.10
CA ASN A 35 -2.99 6.42 -4.26
C ASN A 35 -3.37 5.20 -3.44
N ASP A 36 -3.47 4.02 -4.08
CA ASP A 36 -3.85 2.80 -3.41
C ASP A 36 -2.75 2.31 -2.44
N LEU A 37 -1.47 2.48 -2.80
CA LEU A 37 -0.37 2.14 -1.89
C LEU A 37 -0.41 2.97 -0.60
N SER A 38 -0.89 4.21 -0.65
CA SER A 38 -1.03 5.08 0.53
C SER A 38 -2.02 4.56 1.59
N ILE A 39 -2.88 3.59 1.23
CA ILE A 39 -3.74 2.88 2.20
C ILE A 39 -2.89 2.26 3.32
N ARG A 40 -1.68 1.77 3.01
CA ARG A 40 -0.79 1.19 4.02
C ARG A 40 -0.23 2.23 5.00
N ASP A 41 -0.02 3.47 4.55
CA ASP A 41 0.34 4.59 5.43
C ASP A 41 -0.82 4.92 6.38
N HIS A 42 -2.06 4.85 5.90
CA HIS A 42 -3.25 5.09 6.71
C HIS A 42 -3.39 4.04 7.81
N LEU A 43 -3.17 2.76 7.48
CA LEU A 43 -3.14 1.67 8.46
C LEU A 43 -2.03 1.88 9.50
N GLU A 44 -0.83 2.31 9.08
CA GLU A 44 0.27 2.59 9.99
C GLU A 44 -0.07 3.70 10.99
N ARG A 45 -0.57 4.84 10.50
CA ARG A 45 -0.97 5.97 11.35
C ARG A 45 -2.03 5.56 12.37
N MET A 46 -3.00 4.76 11.93
CA MET A 46 -4.04 4.23 12.81
C MET A 46 -3.47 3.32 13.90
N PHE A 47 -2.43 2.51 13.64
CA PHE A 47 -1.79 1.69 14.66
C PHE A 47 -1.04 2.50 15.71
N VAL A 48 -0.35 3.57 15.28
CA VAL A 48 0.32 4.50 16.20
C VAL A 48 -0.70 5.15 17.15
N GLU A 49 -1.89 5.47 16.66
CA GLU A 49 -2.96 6.09 17.46
C GLU A 49 -3.66 5.08 18.39
N LEU A 50 -3.81 3.81 17.99
CA LEU A 50 -4.58 2.78 18.71
C LEU A 50 -3.73 1.83 19.57
N ASN A 51 -2.51 2.24 19.95
CA ASN A 51 -1.41 1.41 20.45
C ASN A 51 -1.68 0.62 21.78
N SER A 52 -2.93 0.47 22.24
CA SER A 52 -3.28 -0.22 23.49
C SER A 52 -4.59 -1.04 23.45
N ASP A 53 -5.27 -1.18 22.31
CA ASP A 53 -6.52 -1.95 22.23
C ASP A 53 -6.35 -3.38 21.68
N SER A 54 -7.03 -4.36 22.27
CA SER A 54 -7.02 -5.76 21.80
C SER A 54 -7.53 -5.90 20.35
N VAL A 55 -8.43 -5.00 19.94
CA VAL A 55 -8.92 -4.89 18.55
C VAL A 55 -7.78 -4.47 17.60
N SER A 56 -6.89 -3.59 18.05
CA SER A 56 -5.71 -3.14 17.29
C SER A 56 -4.78 -4.31 16.98
N ALA A 57 -4.50 -5.19 17.97
CA ALA A 57 -3.65 -6.35 17.78
C ALA A 57 -4.19 -7.35 16.72
N LEU A 58 -5.50 -7.59 16.69
CA LEU A 58 -6.11 -8.46 15.68
C LEU A 58 -5.98 -7.85 14.27
N ILE A 59 -6.15 -6.54 14.14
CA ILE A 59 -6.03 -5.85 12.84
C ILE A 59 -4.57 -5.86 12.39
N GLN A 60 -3.62 -5.58 13.28
CA GLN A 60 -2.17 -5.66 12.98
C GLN A 60 -1.78 -7.05 12.48
N GLN A 61 -2.27 -8.12 13.12
CA GLN A 61 -2.00 -9.48 12.66
C GLN A 61 -2.53 -9.72 11.24
N ARG A 62 -3.72 -9.20 10.91
CA ARG A 62 -4.29 -9.33 9.56
C ARG A 62 -3.50 -8.51 8.54
N VAL A 63 -3.05 -7.32 8.91
CA VAL A 63 -2.18 -6.49 8.05
C VAL A 63 -0.86 -7.20 7.79
N GLU A 64 -0.24 -7.84 8.79
CA GLU A 64 1.02 -8.57 8.58
C GLU A 64 0.85 -9.74 7.59
N VAL A 65 -0.26 -10.47 7.65
CA VAL A 65 -0.57 -11.53 6.67
C VAL A 65 -0.69 -10.97 5.25
N LEU A 66 -1.34 -9.81 5.10
CA LEU A 66 -1.46 -9.13 3.80
C LEU A 66 -0.11 -8.58 3.33
N ASP A 67 0.67 -8.00 4.23
CA ASP A 67 2.02 -7.48 3.97
C ASP A 67 2.95 -8.61 3.48
N ASP A 68 2.83 -9.82 4.05
CA ASP A 68 3.54 -11.01 3.55
C ASP A 68 3.15 -11.39 2.12
N VAL A 69 1.88 -11.28 1.76
CA VAL A 69 1.44 -11.50 0.38
C VAL A 69 2.00 -10.41 -0.52
N TYR A 70 1.91 -9.14 -0.13
CA TYR A 70 2.46 -8.01 -0.87
C TYR A 70 3.96 -8.20 -1.14
N ARG A 71 4.72 -8.63 -0.12
CA ARG A 71 6.17 -8.91 -0.25
C ARG A 71 6.48 -10.00 -1.28
N ARG A 72 5.60 -11.00 -1.44
CA ARG A 72 5.78 -12.11 -2.42
C ARG A 72 5.44 -11.69 -3.85
N VAL A 73 4.52 -10.76 -4.02
CA VAL A 73 4.05 -10.29 -5.35
C VAL A 73 4.75 -9.03 -5.83
N THR A 74 5.74 -8.54 -5.07
CA THR A 74 6.55 -7.38 -5.41
C THR A 74 8.04 -7.66 -5.18
N THR A 75 8.88 -6.86 -5.83
CA THR A 75 10.35 -6.88 -5.67
C THR A 75 10.81 -5.63 -4.96
N PHE A 76 11.75 -5.78 -4.03
CA PHE A 76 12.37 -4.64 -3.36
C PHE A 76 13.27 -3.87 -4.34
N VAL A 77 13.23 -2.54 -4.26
CA VAL A 77 14.10 -1.63 -4.99
C VAL A 77 14.65 -0.57 -4.04
N GLU A 78 15.95 -0.26 -4.17
CA GLU A 78 16.60 0.76 -3.34
C GLU A 78 16.03 2.16 -3.64
N SER A 79 15.81 2.45 -4.93
CA SER A 79 15.29 3.72 -5.43
C SER A 79 13.95 3.49 -6.12
N PRO A 80 12.82 3.66 -5.40
CA PRO A 80 11.51 3.43 -5.99
C PRO A 80 11.11 4.51 -7.01
N PRO A 81 10.35 4.15 -8.05
CA PRO A 81 9.94 5.07 -9.12
C PRO A 81 8.79 6.02 -8.75
N TRP A 82 8.31 6.01 -7.51
CA TRP A 82 7.13 6.76 -7.06
C TRP A 82 7.45 8.24 -6.91
N LYS A 83 6.78 9.10 -7.69
CA LYS A 83 7.12 10.52 -7.80
C LYS A 83 6.00 11.43 -7.30
N HIS A 84 4.77 10.93 -7.15
CA HIS A 84 3.57 11.74 -6.98
C HIS A 84 3.07 11.82 -5.54
N SER A 85 3.46 10.88 -4.67
CA SER A 85 3.15 10.90 -3.25
C SER A 85 3.91 12.03 -2.56
N ARG A 86 3.19 12.79 -1.72
CA ARG A 86 3.66 14.05 -1.10
C ARG A 86 4.52 13.83 0.14
N ASP A 87 4.40 12.69 0.81
CA ASP A 87 5.10 12.38 2.06
C ASP A 87 6.32 11.49 1.78
N LYS A 88 7.40 12.11 1.27
CA LYS A 88 8.64 11.43 0.82
C LYS A 88 9.73 11.30 1.90
N SER A 89 9.48 11.68 3.15
CA SER A 89 10.46 11.52 4.23
C SER A 89 10.46 10.08 4.71
N ASP A 90 11.54 9.33 4.46
CA ASP A 90 11.69 7.90 4.78
C ASP A 90 10.50 7.06 4.31
N LEU A 91 10.43 6.87 2.99
CA LEU A 91 9.46 5.97 2.37
C LEU A 91 9.48 4.63 3.12
N SER A 92 8.37 4.34 3.80
CA SER A 92 8.22 3.09 4.55
C SER A 92 8.44 1.89 3.62
N TRP A 93 8.81 0.73 4.16
CA TRP A 93 9.31 -0.40 3.35
C TRP A 93 8.37 -0.82 2.19
N TRP A 94 7.05 -0.62 2.32
CA TRP A 94 6.08 -0.94 1.26
C TRP A 94 6.20 -0.04 0.03
N TRP A 95 6.71 1.18 0.19
CA TRP A 95 7.06 2.09 -0.89
C TRP A 95 8.36 1.70 -1.60
N HIS A 96 9.18 0.83 -1.03
CA HIS A 96 10.38 0.32 -1.71
C HIS A 96 10.09 -0.91 -2.57
N ARG A 97 8.85 -1.08 -3.05
CA ARG A 97 8.40 -2.30 -3.70
C ARG A 97 7.68 -2.04 -5.01
N VAL A 98 8.13 -2.70 -6.07
CA VAL A 98 7.55 -2.64 -7.42
C VAL A 98 6.84 -3.98 -7.73
N PRO A 99 5.65 -3.98 -8.36
CA PRO A 99 4.96 -5.22 -8.73
C PRO A 99 5.80 -6.15 -9.61
N ASN A 100 5.75 -7.45 -9.31
CA ASN A 100 6.44 -8.47 -10.11
C ASN A 100 5.77 -8.67 -11.48
N LYS A 101 4.47 -8.35 -11.58
CA LYS A 101 3.68 -8.45 -12.81
C LYS A 101 3.26 -7.05 -13.25
N LEU A 102 4.03 -6.47 -14.16
CA LEU A 102 3.74 -5.18 -14.79
C LEU A 102 2.89 -5.39 -16.05
N VAL A 103 1.68 -4.82 -16.05
CA VAL A 103 0.73 -4.82 -17.16
C VAL A 103 -0.01 -3.47 -17.20
N GLY A 104 -0.78 -3.23 -18.26
CA GLY A 104 -1.64 -2.04 -18.36
C GLY A 104 -0.89 -0.72 -18.27
N ASP A 105 -1.56 0.31 -17.79
CA ASP A 105 -1.05 1.69 -17.82
C ASP A 105 0.17 1.86 -16.89
N LEU A 106 0.18 1.20 -15.72
CA LEU A 106 1.34 1.19 -14.82
C LEU A 106 2.62 0.69 -15.50
N ALA A 107 2.51 -0.33 -16.37
CA ALA A 107 3.67 -0.84 -17.09
C ALA A 107 4.22 0.16 -18.10
N GLU A 108 3.35 0.96 -18.73
CA GLU A 108 3.78 2.02 -19.65
C GLU A 108 4.37 3.19 -18.87
N ASP A 109 3.70 3.65 -17.82
CA ASP A 109 4.18 4.75 -16.96
C ASP A 109 5.56 4.47 -16.36
N LEU A 110 5.87 3.21 -16.04
CA LEU A 110 7.18 2.82 -15.48
C LEU A 110 8.30 2.70 -16.52
N LYS A 111 8.00 2.56 -17.82
CA LYS A 111 9.04 2.54 -18.87
C LYS A 111 9.62 3.93 -19.12
N ASP A 112 8.82 4.96 -18.85
CA ASP A 112 9.15 6.35 -19.13
C ASP A 112 9.87 7.05 -17.96
N LEU A 113 10.30 6.30 -16.92
CA LEU A 113 10.95 6.80 -15.70
C LEU A 113 12.45 6.57 -15.65
#